data_AF-A0A523VI98-F1
#
_entry.id   AF-A0A523VI98-F1
#
_cell.length_a   1.000
_cell.length_b   1.000
_cell.length_c   1.000
_cell.angle_alpha   90.00
_cell.angle_beta   90.00
_cell.angle_gamma   90.00
#
_symmetry.space_group_name_H-M   'P 1'
#
loop_
_entity.id
_entity.type
_entity.pdbx_description
1 polymer ?
#
loop_
_entity_poly.entity_id
_entity_poly.type
_entity_poly.pdbx_seq_one_letter_code
_entity_poly.pdbx_strand_id
1 'polypeptide(L)'
;MQTKKARNIALLIVVLFVLVEGLFFVRAFPKYQIPDEELYVRNVLLYDGGKIPYFGVESETGHPTLYELVIYPFYKILDFNIFYRFARTLSLLFFAGALLLTYFMIENLFPDMKNLSLFTITALAFSPQLVFLFSSVNSDSFLMFLFSAAIFLLVRIHLKKAKLLDYILLIVTLIAGFLTKERFLIITPPLIYVLAARIMTNYKNRAIKESRGAGRAVVNASAILVLFFFVNILIFRYLKQEIDMFFYATNFSLEGVFRIFKQFFWGYFGLLQYPWPVWVYTIAAIFTILAIVGVVYYFREKASSSAKAWLSIFAIVSVMMFAFVFFY
;
A
#
# COMPACT_ATOMS: atom_id res chain seq x y z
N MET A 1 13.68 -1.46 30.10
CA MET A 1 13.85 -0.14 29.44
C MET A 1 14.91 -0.17 28.32
N GLN A 2 16.05 -0.83 28.51
CA GLN A 2 17.14 -0.93 27.51
C GLN A 2 16.68 -1.54 26.16
N THR A 3 15.78 -2.52 26.17
CA THR A 3 15.28 -3.18 24.94
C THR A 3 14.45 -2.28 24.04
N LYS A 4 13.64 -1.36 24.60
CA LYS A 4 12.84 -0.41 23.80
C LYS A 4 13.72 0.64 23.11
N LYS A 5 14.75 1.12 23.82
CA LYS A 5 15.72 2.07 23.26
C LYS A 5 16.48 1.45 22.09
N ALA A 6 16.98 0.23 22.24
CA ALA A 6 17.68 -0.50 21.18
C ALA A 6 16.80 -0.67 19.93
N ARG A 7 15.52 -1.02 20.11
CA ARG A 7 14.57 -1.18 19.00
C ARG A 7 14.27 0.13 18.28
N ASN A 8 14.11 1.24 19.01
CA ASN A 8 13.90 2.55 18.39
C ASN A 8 15.14 2.99 17.59
N ILE A 9 16.34 2.68 18.08
CA ILE A 9 17.60 2.93 17.35
C ILE A 9 17.63 2.07 16.08
N ALA A 10 17.30 0.79 16.16
CA ALA A 10 17.26 -0.10 15.00
C ALA A 10 16.24 0.38 13.94
N LEU A 11 15.04 0.78 14.37
CA LEU A 11 14.04 1.38 13.48
C LEU A 11 14.59 2.62 12.77
N LEU A 12 15.23 3.53 13.53
CA LEU A 12 15.83 4.73 12.97
C LEU A 12 16.93 4.39 11.95
N ILE A 13 17.79 3.42 12.25
CA ILE A 13 18.84 2.97 11.33
C ILE A 13 18.23 2.45 10.02
N VAL A 14 17.19 1.61 10.09
CA VAL A 14 16.53 1.07 8.88
C VAL A 14 15.91 2.18 8.04
N VAL A 15 15.21 3.14 8.66
CA VAL A 15 14.62 4.27 7.94
C VAL A 15 15.70 5.17 7.34
N LEU A 16 16.77 5.47 8.08
CA LEU A 16 17.89 6.28 7.58
C LEU A 16 18.61 5.58 6.43
N PHE A 17 18.78 4.26 6.48
CA PHE A 17 19.35 3.48 5.39
C PHE A 17 18.57 3.70 4.09
N VAL A 18 17.25 3.53 4.12
CA VAL A 18 16.37 3.76 2.95
C VAL A 18 16.47 5.20 2.45
N LEU A 19 16.49 6.18 3.36
CA LEU A 19 16.59 7.59 2.97
C LEU A 19 17.94 7.91 2.31
N VAL A 20 19.04 7.40 2.86
CA VAL A 20 20.39 7.64 2.31
C VAL A 20 20.57 6.94 0.97
N GLU A 21 20.18 5.67 0.87
CA GLU A 21 20.24 4.90 -0.38
C GLU A 21 19.31 5.50 -1.44
N GLY A 22 18.09 5.85 -1.07
CA GLY A 22 17.14 6.50 -1.97
C GLY A 22 17.64 7.87 -2.45
N LEU A 23 18.23 8.69 -1.59
CA LEU A 23 18.83 9.97 -1.99
C LEU A 23 20.00 9.79 -2.97
N PHE A 24 20.75 8.68 -2.86
CA PHE A 24 21.74 8.31 -3.87
C PHE A 24 21.05 8.05 -5.21
N PHE A 25 19.96 7.28 -5.25
CA PHE A 25 19.17 7.07 -6.48
C PHE A 25 18.62 8.38 -7.04
N VAL A 26 18.04 9.25 -6.21
CA VAL A 26 17.50 10.56 -6.63
C VAL A 26 18.56 11.40 -7.34
N ARG A 27 19.82 11.36 -6.87
CA ARG A 27 20.92 12.17 -7.39
C ARG A 27 21.67 11.53 -8.55
N ALA A 28 21.92 10.22 -8.48
CA ALA A 28 22.79 9.51 -9.39
C ALA A 28 22.10 9.15 -10.71
N PHE A 29 20.79 8.87 -10.68
CA PHE A 29 20.07 8.43 -11.88
C PHE A 29 19.63 9.62 -12.74
N PRO A 30 20.00 9.65 -14.03
CA PRO A 30 19.57 10.66 -14.97
C PRO A 30 18.04 10.80 -15.04
N LYS A 31 17.60 11.94 -15.55
CA LYS A 31 16.18 12.16 -15.85
C LYS A 31 15.74 11.22 -16.97
N TYR A 32 14.49 10.78 -16.93
CA TYR A 32 13.83 9.99 -17.99
C TYR A 32 14.44 8.62 -18.30
N GLN A 33 15.37 8.13 -17.47
CA GLN A 33 15.86 6.75 -17.57
C GLN A 33 15.03 5.77 -16.75
N ILE A 34 14.27 6.26 -15.77
CA ILE A 34 13.30 5.44 -15.07
C ILE A 34 12.01 5.51 -15.89
N PRO A 35 11.47 4.36 -16.35
CA PRO A 35 10.28 4.37 -17.18
C PRO A 35 9.10 5.02 -16.44
N ASP A 36 8.18 5.58 -17.23
CA ASP A 36 6.97 6.29 -16.81
C ASP A 36 7.15 7.63 -16.07
N GLU A 37 8.35 7.98 -15.55
CA GLU A 37 8.55 9.27 -14.87
C GLU A 37 8.15 10.46 -15.76
N GLU A 38 8.40 10.36 -17.07
CA GLU A 38 7.99 11.38 -18.03
C GLU A 38 6.47 11.56 -18.08
N LEU A 39 5.70 10.47 -18.01
CA LEU A 39 4.25 10.50 -18.07
C LEU A 39 3.66 11.25 -16.85
N TYR A 40 4.21 11.00 -15.66
CA TYR A 40 3.83 11.74 -14.45
C TYR A 40 4.17 13.24 -14.59
N VAL A 41 5.33 13.57 -15.13
CA VAL A 41 5.71 14.97 -15.36
C VAL A 41 4.82 15.65 -16.41
N ARG A 42 4.45 14.95 -17.49
CA ARG A 42 3.51 15.47 -18.49
C ARG A 42 2.13 15.75 -17.90
N ASN A 43 1.63 14.89 -17.03
CA ASN A 43 0.41 15.15 -16.26
C ASN A 43 0.51 16.43 -15.41
N VAL A 44 1.67 16.70 -14.80
CA VAL A 44 1.93 17.96 -14.07
C VAL A 44 1.87 19.17 -15.02
N LEU A 45 2.40 19.04 -16.24
CA LEU A 45 2.33 20.10 -17.27
C LEU A 45 0.90 20.35 -17.77
N LEU A 46 0.03 19.34 -17.77
CA LEU A 46 -1.38 19.52 -18.11
C LEU A 46 -2.09 20.44 -17.11
N TYR A 47 -1.80 20.29 -15.82
CA TYR A 47 -2.31 21.21 -14.78
C TYR A 47 -1.85 22.65 -15.00
N ASP A 48 -0.61 22.85 -15.46
CA ASP A 48 -0.05 24.16 -15.78
C ASP A 48 -0.88 24.87 -16.88
N GLY A 49 -1.32 24.10 -17.88
CA GLY A 49 -2.21 24.54 -18.96
C GLY A 49 -3.70 24.63 -18.59
N GLY A 50 -4.06 24.52 -17.31
CA GLY A 50 -5.45 24.60 -16.84
C GLY A 50 -6.29 23.35 -17.14
N LYS A 51 -5.68 22.26 -17.58
CA LYS A 51 -6.35 20.98 -17.81
C LYS A 51 -6.32 20.15 -16.53
N ILE A 52 -7.40 19.45 -16.25
CA ILE A 52 -7.47 18.51 -15.13
C ILE A 52 -7.37 17.10 -15.72
N PRO A 53 -6.17 16.49 -15.79
CA PRO A 53 -6.03 15.13 -16.27
C PRO A 53 -6.91 14.18 -15.44
N TYR A 54 -7.38 13.10 -16.08
CA TYR A 54 -8.41 12.17 -15.59
C TYR A 54 -9.85 12.75 -15.54
N PHE A 55 -10.02 14.06 -15.31
CA PHE A 55 -11.33 14.74 -15.34
C PHE A 55 -11.47 15.65 -16.56
N GLY A 56 -11.82 15.05 -17.70
CA GLY A 56 -12.10 15.79 -18.95
C GLY A 56 -10.96 15.77 -19.96
N VAL A 57 -9.75 15.36 -19.54
CA VAL A 57 -8.61 15.06 -20.43
C VAL A 57 -8.03 13.70 -20.00
N GLU A 58 -7.61 12.89 -20.97
CA GLU A 58 -6.96 11.62 -20.71
C GLU A 58 -5.65 11.85 -19.93
N SER A 59 -5.44 11.02 -18.90
CA SER A 59 -4.19 11.03 -18.13
C SER A 59 -3.12 10.29 -18.92
N GLU A 60 -1.92 10.84 -19.00
CA GLU A 60 -0.77 10.20 -19.68
C GLU A 60 -0.37 8.89 -18.99
N THR A 61 -0.70 8.75 -17.71
CA THR A 61 -0.44 7.53 -16.92
C THR A 61 -1.61 6.55 -16.96
N GLY A 62 -2.74 6.90 -17.59
CA GLY A 62 -3.96 6.08 -17.64
C GLY A 62 -4.71 5.96 -16.31
N HIS A 63 -4.27 6.66 -15.26
CA HIS A 63 -4.79 6.55 -13.89
C HIS A 63 -5.23 7.92 -13.33
N PRO A 64 -6.04 7.94 -12.24
CA PRO A 64 -6.28 9.14 -11.44
C PRO A 64 -4.98 9.85 -11.03
N THR A 65 -4.99 11.19 -10.99
CA THR A 65 -3.76 12.00 -10.94
C THR A 65 -3.56 12.78 -9.63
N LEU A 66 -4.02 12.24 -8.49
CA LEU A 66 -3.85 12.94 -7.20
C LEU A 66 -2.37 13.13 -6.83
N TYR A 67 -1.49 12.18 -7.15
CA TYR A 67 -0.06 12.31 -6.89
C TYR A 67 0.52 13.53 -7.62
N GLU A 68 0.19 13.67 -8.90
CA GLU A 68 0.61 14.78 -9.76
C GLU A 68 0.04 16.11 -9.26
N LEU A 69 -1.22 16.12 -8.79
CA LEU A 69 -1.83 17.28 -8.16
C LEU A 69 -1.11 17.68 -6.85
N VAL A 70 -0.63 16.72 -6.06
CA VAL A 70 0.13 16.97 -4.82
C VAL A 70 1.48 17.63 -5.12
N ILE A 71 2.16 17.22 -6.20
CA ILE A 71 3.48 17.77 -6.55
C ILE A 71 3.39 19.04 -7.42
N TYR A 72 2.27 19.29 -8.10
CA TYR A 72 2.08 20.43 -9.00
C TYR A 72 2.35 21.81 -8.38
N PRO A 73 1.92 22.15 -7.14
CA PRO A 73 2.26 23.44 -6.54
C PRO A 73 3.76 23.69 -6.45
N PHE A 74 4.57 22.63 -6.31
CA PHE A 74 6.02 22.72 -6.25
C PHE A 74 6.65 22.93 -7.62
N TYR A 75 6.04 22.37 -8.67
CA TYR A 75 6.45 22.65 -10.05
C TYR A 75 6.34 24.13 -10.40
N LYS A 76 5.30 24.81 -9.89
CA LYS A 76 5.08 26.25 -10.14
C LYS A 76 6.13 27.17 -9.53
N ILE A 77 6.79 26.75 -8.44
CA ILE A 77 7.68 27.61 -7.64
C ILE A 77 9.15 27.22 -7.74
N LEU A 78 9.47 26.00 -8.20
CA LEU A 78 10.83 25.48 -8.29
C LEU A 78 11.30 25.44 -9.74
N ASP A 79 12.60 25.64 -9.98
CA ASP A 79 13.22 25.28 -11.25
C ASP A 79 12.96 23.79 -11.56
N PHE A 80 12.85 23.44 -12.84
CA PHE A 80 12.52 22.09 -13.28
C PHE A 80 13.48 21.02 -12.74
N ASN A 81 14.79 21.31 -12.61
CA ASN A 81 15.74 20.36 -12.02
C ASN A 81 15.51 20.15 -10.53
N ILE A 82 15.18 21.23 -9.81
CA ILE A 82 14.94 21.21 -8.37
C ILE A 82 13.60 20.52 -8.09
N PHE A 83 12.55 20.86 -8.85
CA PHE A 83 11.25 20.20 -8.80
C PHE A 83 11.36 18.69 -8.96
N TYR A 84 12.10 18.24 -9.98
CA TYR A 84 12.22 16.81 -10.25
C TYR A 84 12.89 16.05 -9.10
N ARG A 85 13.98 16.60 -8.54
CA ARG A 85 14.63 16.03 -7.35
C ARG A 85 13.72 16.07 -6.12
N PHE A 86 12.95 17.14 -5.97
CA PHE A 86 11.95 17.25 -4.90
C PHE A 86 10.88 16.17 -5.03
N ALA A 87 10.29 15.97 -6.21
CA ALA A 87 9.26 14.97 -6.46
C ALA A 87 9.75 13.55 -6.14
N ARG A 88 10.96 13.19 -6.61
CA ARG A 88 11.63 11.93 -6.26
C ARG A 88 11.86 11.78 -4.75
N THR A 89 12.32 12.84 -4.09
CA THR A 89 12.55 12.84 -2.63
C THR A 89 11.22 12.68 -1.87
N LEU A 90 10.15 13.31 -2.35
CA LEU A 90 8.82 13.17 -1.75
C LEU A 90 8.28 11.74 -1.88
N SER A 91 8.46 11.10 -3.05
CA SER A 91 8.16 9.67 -3.25
C SER A 91 8.92 8.79 -2.26
N LEU A 92 10.20 9.07 -2.05
CA LEU A 92 11.02 8.36 -1.06
C LEU A 92 10.51 8.54 0.37
N LEU A 93 10.07 9.76 0.72
CA LEU A 93 9.46 10.05 2.03
C LEU A 93 8.13 9.31 2.22
N PHE A 94 7.31 9.16 1.18
CA PHE A 94 6.10 8.32 1.26
C PHE A 94 6.45 6.87 1.56
N PHE A 95 7.47 6.31 0.90
CA PHE A 95 7.92 4.95 1.20
C PHE A 95 8.45 4.80 2.63
N ALA A 96 9.27 5.73 3.12
CA ALA A 96 9.71 5.74 4.51
C ALA A 96 8.52 5.81 5.49
N GLY A 97 7.51 6.64 5.18
CA GLY A 97 6.25 6.69 5.92
C GLY A 97 5.51 5.36 5.93
N ALA A 98 5.46 4.66 4.79
CA ALA A 98 4.85 3.34 4.68
C ALA A 98 5.56 2.33 5.60
N LEU A 99 6.90 2.31 5.62
CA LEU A 99 7.69 1.44 6.51
C LEU A 99 7.36 1.69 7.99
N LEU A 100 7.26 2.96 8.40
CA LEU A 100 6.88 3.31 9.78
C LEU A 100 5.48 2.78 10.13
N LEU A 101 4.51 2.95 9.23
CA LEU A 101 3.15 2.45 9.42
C LEU A 101 3.12 0.92 9.50
N THR A 102 3.86 0.22 8.64
CA THR A 102 4.03 -1.24 8.70
C THR A 102 4.63 -1.69 10.02
N TYR A 103 5.68 -1.02 10.50
CA TYR A 103 6.29 -1.31 11.80
C TYR A 103 5.26 -1.23 12.93
N PHE A 104 4.53 -0.11 13.03
CA PHE A 104 3.54 0.08 14.10
C PHE A 104 2.33 -0.83 13.94
N MET A 105 1.94 -1.18 12.71
CA MET A 105 0.90 -2.15 12.45
C MET A 105 1.27 -3.53 13.04
N ILE A 106 2.47 -4.02 12.76
CA ILE A 106 2.94 -5.32 13.24
C ILE A 106 3.07 -5.33 14.76
N GLU A 107 3.58 -4.25 15.37
CA GLU A 107 3.63 -4.12 16.83
C GLU A 107 2.25 -4.20 17.50
N ASN A 108 1.21 -3.71 16.81
CA ASN A 108 -0.16 -3.78 17.32
C ASN A 108 -0.80 -5.17 17.12
N LEU A 109 -0.48 -5.86 16.03
CA LEU A 109 -1.05 -7.17 15.71
C LEU A 109 -0.35 -8.34 16.43
N PHE A 110 0.97 -8.23 16.60
CA PHE A 110 1.83 -9.29 17.12
C PHE A 110 2.70 -8.78 18.30
N PRO A 111 2.08 -8.33 19.42
CA PRO A 111 2.81 -7.71 20.53
C PRO A 111 3.85 -8.64 21.18
N ASP A 112 3.64 -9.95 21.10
CA ASP A 112 4.54 -10.96 21.67
C ASP A 112 5.78 -11.22 20.78
N MET A 113 5.73 -10.82 19.51
CA MET A 113 6.78 -11.01 18.52
C MET A 113 7.57 -9.71 18.29
N LYS A 114 8.26 -9.24 19.34
CA LYS A 114 8.91 -7.92 19.41
C LYS A 114 9.91 -7.60 18.28
N ASN A 115 10.45 -8.62 17.61
CA ASN A 115 11.42 -8.46 16.52
C ASN A 115 10.79 -8.61 15.13
N LEU A 116 9.53 -9.07 15.03
CA LEU A 116 8.87 -9.29 13.74
C LEU A 116 8.68 -7.98 12.99
N SER A 117 8.33 -6.90 13.70
CA SER A 117 8.17 -5.56 13.12
C SER A 117 9.46 -5.07 12.46
N LEU A 118 10.60 -5.17 13.17
CA LEU A 118 11.93 -4.82 12.65
C LEU A 118 12.32 -5.71 11.46
N PHE A 119 12.14 -7.03 11.58
CA PHE A 119 12.47 -7.96 10.51
C PHE A 119 11.69 -7.64 9.23
N THR A 120 10.38 -7.42 9.33
CA THR A 120 9.55 -7.11 8.17
C THR A 120 9.95 -5.81 7.49
N ILE A 121 10.15 -4.72 8.24
CA ILE A 121 10.57 -3.47 7.60
C ILE A 121 12.00 -3.54 7.06
N THR A 122 12.87 -4.34 7.66
CA THR A 122 14.22 -4.58 7.15
C THR A 122 14.16 -5.31 5.81
N ALA A 123 13.34 -6.37 5.71
CA ALA A 123 13.15 -7.07 4.44
C ALA A 123 12.64 -6.15 3.31
N LEU A 124 11.74 -5.21 3.64
CA LEU A 124 11.24 -4.21 2.68
C LEU A 124 12.29 -3.14 2.35
N ALA A 125 12.98 -2.62 3.36
CA ALA A 125 14.00 -1.57 3.23
C ALA A 125 15.22 -2.03 2.42
N PHE A 126 15.60 -3.30 2.55
CA PHE A 126 16.73 -3.89 1.84
C PHE A 126 16.33 -4.49 0.48
N SER A 127 15.10 -4.26 0.01
CA SER A 127 14.70 -4.60 -1.35
C SER A 127 15.16 -3.49 -2.30
N PRO A 128 16.21 -3.69 -3.10
CA PRO A 128 16.76 -2.60 -3.89
C PRO A 128 15.80 -2.20 -5.03
N GLN A 129 14.91 -3.10 -5.47
CA GLN A 129 13.83 -2.77 -6.39
C GLN A 129 12.83 -1.78 -5.78
N LEU A 130 12.43 -1.97 -4.52
CA LEU A 130 11.49 -1.05 -3.85
C LEU A 130 12.14 0.31 -3.61
N VAL A 131 13.38 0.35 -3.14
CA VAL A 131 14.10 1.62 -2.93
C VAL A 131 14.29 2.36 -4.25
N PHE A 132 14.71 1.66 -5.31
CA PHE A 132 14.85 2.26 -6.65
C PHE A 132 13.52 2.80 -7.17
N LEU A 133 12.47 1.97 -7.16
CA LEU A 133 11.14 2.35 -7.64
C LEU A 133 10.62 3.56 -6.86
N PHE A 134 10.64 3.51 -5.52
CA PHE A 134 10.09 4.59 -4.72
C PHE A 134 10.99 5.82 -4.60
N SER A 135 12.18 5.79 -5.19
CA SER A 135 13.03 6.97 -5.40
C SER A 135 12.79 7.65 -6.76
N SER A 136 11.82 7.17 -7.54
CA SER A 136 11.41 7.78 -8.81
C SER A 136 10.14 8.63 -8.65
N VAL A 137 9.88 9.50 -9.62
CA VAL A 137 8.61 10.22 -9.75
C VAL A 137 7.53 9.23 -10.19
N ASN A 138 6.84 8.64 -9.21
CA ASN A 138 5.70 7.75 -9.45
C ASN A 138 4.65 7.88 -8.35
N SER A 139 3.41 7.54 -8.71
CA SER A 139 2.30 7.51 -7.76
C SER A 139 2.27 6.24 -6.90
N ASP A 140 3.05 5.20 -7.23
CA ASP A 140 3.09 3.94 -6.48
C ASP A 140 3.62 4.12 -5.06
N SER A 141 4.62 4.98 -4.88
CA SER A 141 5.15 5.35 -3.55
C SER A 141 4.06 5.97 -2.66
N PHE A 142 3.27 6.89 -3.21
CA PHE A 142 2.18 7.54 -2.51
C PHE A 142 1.02 6.57 -2.25
N LEU A 143 0.68 5.74 -3.23
CA LEU A 143 -0.33 4.68 -3.09
C LEU A 143 0.04 3.69 -1.99
N MET A 144 1.31 3.26 -1.93
CA MET A 144 1.82 2.35 -0.90
C MET A 144 1.73 2.96 0.50
N PHE A 145 2.05 4.25 0.63
CA PHE A 145 1.86 5.01 1.86
C PHE A 145 0.38 5.04 2.28
N LEU A 146 -0.52 5.41 1.38
CA LEU A 146 -1.96 5.47 1.63
C LEU A 146 -2.52 4.09 1.98
N PHE A 147 -2.03 3.02 1.32
CA PHE A 147 -2.49 1.66 1.57
C PHE A 147 -2.07 1.19 2.96
N SER A 148 -0.80 1.46 3.31
CA SER A 148 -0.26 1.18 4.64
C SER A 148 -1.00 1.97 5.73
N ALA A 149 -1.35 3.23 5.46
CA ALA A 149 -2.15 4.06 6.36
C ALA A 149 -3.56 3.49 6.55
N ALA A 150 -4.23 3.10 5.46
CA ALA A 150 -5.57 2.52 5.52
C ALA A 150 -5.58 1.23 6.35
N ILE A 151 -4.66 0.29 6.09
CA ILE A 151 -4.56 -0.94 6.88
C ILE A 151 -4.24 -0.63 8.34
N PHE A 152 -3.29 0.27 8.62
CA PHE A 152 -2.94 0.65 10.00
C PHE A 152 -4.16 1.21 10.76
N LEU A 153 -4.94 2.09 10.13
CA LEU A 153 -6.17 2.65 10.72
C LEU A 153 -7.23 1.57 10.93
N LEU A 154 -7.42 0.66 9.96
CA LEU A 154 -8.33 -0.48 10.08
C LEU A 154 -7.93 -1.43 11.22
N VAL A 155 -6.63 -1.70 11.39
CA VAL A 155 -6.10 -2.46 12.54
C VAL A 155 -6.42 -1.76 13.85
N ARG A 156 -6.23 -0.44 13.95
CA ARG A 156 -6.58 0.32 15.17
C ARG A 156 -8.08 0.29 15.46
N ILE A 157 -8.93 0.37 14.44
CA ILE A 157 -10.39 0.26 14.57
C ILE A 157 -10.77 -1.15 15.06
N HIS A 158 -10.21 -2.19 14.43
CA HIS A 158 -10.46 -3.59 14.79
C HIS A 158 -10.06 -3.89 16.24
N LEU A 159 -8.89 -3.40 16.67
CA LEU A 159 -8.38 -3.56 18.02
C LEU A 159 -9.06 -2.64 19.05
N LYS A 160 -10.11 -1.90 18.66
CA LYS A 160 -10.85 -0.93 19.50
C LYS A 160 -9.95 0.16 20.10
N LYS A 161 -8.85 0.51 19.43
CA LYS A 161 -7.90 1.58 19.79
C LYS A 161 -8.11 2.87 18.98
N ALA A 162 -9.14 2.91 18.13
CA ALA A 162 -9.43 4.03 17.25
C ALA A 162 -10.16 5.19 17.96
N LYS A 163 -9.75 6.41 17.64
CA LYS A 163 -10.36 7.69 17.98
C LYS A 163 -11.16 8.22 16.78
N LEU A 164 -11.97 9.27 16.97
CA LEU A 164 -12.73 9.90 15.87
C LEU A 164 -11.82 10.29 14.69
N LEU A 165 -10.66 10.88 15.00
CA LEU A 165 -9.67 11.26 13.99
C LEU A 165 -9.24 10.06 13.12
N ASP A 166 -9.17 8.85 13.66
CA ASP A 166 -8.76 7.68 12.88
C ASP A 166 -9.81 7.29 11.82
N TYR A 167 -11.10 7.52 12.08
CA TYR A 167 -12.16 7.30 11.09
C TYR A 167 -12.13 8.38 10.00
N ILE A 168 -11.91 9.64 10.39
CA ILE A 168 -11.78 10.76 9.44
C ILE A 168 -10.57 10.53 8.53
N LEU A 169 -9.42 10.21 9.13
CA LEU A 169 -8.20 9.88 8.39
C LEU A 169 -8.41 8.67 7.49
N LEU A 170 -9.18 7.65 7.91
CA LEU A 170 -9.48 6.50 7.05
C LEU A 170 -10.29 6.95 5.84
N ILE A 171 -11.34 7.75 6.00
CA ILE A 171 -12.15 8.29 4.89
C ILE A 171 -11.25 9.05 3.90
N VAL A 172 -10.45 9.99 4.41
CA VAL A 172 -9.53 10.79 3.59
C VAL A 172 -8.53 9.90 2.87
N THR A 173 -7.98 8.89 3.54
CA THR A 173 -7.02 7.94 2.96
C THR A 173 -7.66 7.07 1.88
N LEU A 174 -8.90 6.61 2.07
CA LEU A 174 -9.63 5.82 1.07
C LEU A 174 -9.91 6.64 -0.19
N ILE A 175 -10.38 7.89 -0.02
CA ILE A 175 -10.61 8.82 -1.15
C ILE A 175 -9.29 9.12 -1.85
N ALA A 176 -8.25 9.47 -1.10
CA ALA A 176 -6.94 9.79 -1.65
C ALA A 176 -6.32 8.60 -2.38
N GLY A 177 -6.40 7.40 -1.80
CA GLY A 177 -5.86 6.18 -2.40
C GLY A 177 -6.51 5.90 -3.75
N PHE A 178 -7.84 5.97 -3.80
CA PHE A 178 -8.59 5.80 -5.03
C PHE A 178 -8.28 6.88 -6.07
N LEU A 179 -8.17 8.16 -5.67
CA LEU A 179 -7.78 9.26 -6.56
C LEU A 179 -6.29 9.23 -6.95
N THR A 180 -5.49 8.33 -6.38
CA THR A 180 -4.09 8.09 -6.75
C THR A 180 -3.97 6.95 -7.76
N LYS A 181 -4.61 5.81 -7.49
CA LYS A 181 -4.81 4.72 -8.45
C LYS A 181 -6.06 3.94 -8.08
N GLU A 182 -6.85 3.54 -9.07
CA GLU A 182 -8.04 2.72 -8.90
C GLU A 182 -7.75 1.38 -8.21
N ARG A 183 -6.54 0.84 -8.39
CA ARG A 183 -6.09 -0.42 -7.78
C ARG A 183 -6.12 -0.40 -6.25
N PHE A 184 -6.23 0.78 -5.65
CA PHE A 184 -6.50 0.92 -4.23
C PHE A 184 -7.75 0.16 -3.77
N LEU A 185 -8.67 -0.19 -4.69
CA LEU A 185 -9.82 -1.06 -4.45
C LEU A 185 -9.47 -2.39 -3.79
N ILE A 186 -8.22 -2.83 -3.84
CA ILE A 186 -7.78 -4.02 -3.12
C ILE A 186 -7.92 -3.92 -1.58
N ILE A 187 -8.14 -2.71 -1.04
CA ILE A 187 -8.45 -2.49 0.38
C ILE A 187 -9.86 -2.99 0.78
N THR A 188 -10.70 -3.35 -0.17
CA THR A 188 -12.12 -3.69 0.09
C THR A 188 -12.30 -4.85 1.07
N PRO A 189 -11.63 -6.01 0.92
CA PRO A 189 -11.81 -7.11 1.85
C PRO A 189 -11.47 -6.75 3.32
N PRO A 190 -10.31 -6.15 3.65
CA PRO A 190 -10.03 -5.74 5.03
C PRO A 190 -11.01 -4.67 5.53
N LEU A 191 -11.43 -3.73 4.66
CA LEU A 191 -12.41 -2.70 5.01
C LEU A 191 -13.75 -3.33 5.41
N ILE A 192 -14.33 -4.18 4.55
CA ILE A 192 -15.60 -4.87 4.82
C ILE A 192 -15.49 -5.70 6.09
N TYR A 193 -14.41 -6.48 6.25
CA TYR A 193 -14.22 -7.30 7.43
C TYR A 193 -14.26 -6.46 8.72
N VAL A 194 -13.47 -5.38 8.79
CA VAL A 194 -13.37 -4.57 10.00
C VAL A 194 -14.69 -3.85 10.30
N LEU A 195 -15.34 -3.29 9.28
CA LEU A 195 -16.60 -2.58 9.45
C LEU A 195 -17.74 -3.54 9.84
N ALA A 196 -17.84 -4.71 9.20
CA ALA A 196 -18.83 -5.73 9.54
C ALA A 196 -18.63 -6.24 10.98
N ALA A 197 -17.39 -6.56 11.37
CA ALA A 197 -17.06 -6.97 12.74
C ALA A 197 -17.45 -5.87 13.76
N ARG A 198 -17.26 -4.61 13.40
CA ARG A 198 -17.63 -3.46 14.25
C ARG A 198 -19.14 -3.30 14.39
N ILE A 199 -19.89 -3.41 13.29
CA ILE A 199 -21.36 -3.31 13.27
C ILE A 199 -21.95 -4.47 14.09
N MET A 200 -21.49 -5.71 13.87
CA MET A 200 -21.98 -6.90 14.58
C MET A 200 -21.73 -6.81 16.10
N THR A 201 -20.54 -6.36 16.51
CA THR A 201 -20.23 -6.19 17.94
C THR A 201 -21.05 -5.07 18.58
N ASN A 202 -21.36 -4.01 17.85
CA ASN A 202 -22.24 -2.95 18.34
C ASN A 202 -23.70 -3.41 18.44
N TYR A 203 -24.18 -4.23 17.50
CA TYR A 203 -25.54 -4.77 17.51
C TYR A 203 -25.77 -5.70 18.71
N LYS A 204 -24.84 -6.64 18.97
CA LYS A 204 -24.91 -7.53 20.15
C LYS A 204 -24.90 -6.76 21.48
N ASN A 205 -24.16 -5.65 21.56
CA ASN A 205 -24.09 -4.81 22.77
C ASN A 205 -25.24 -3.80 22.90
N ARG A 206 -26.09 -3.66 21.87
CA ARG A 206 -27.24 -2.75 21.85
C ARG A 206 -28.32 -3.17 22.85
N ALA A 207 -28.41 -4.47 23.14
CA ALA A 207 -29.32 -5.03 24.14
C ALA A 207 -28.95 -4.70 25.60
N ILE A 208 -27.76 -4.11 25.88
CA ILE A 208 -27.22 -4.05 27.25
C ILE A 208 -27.02 -2.61 27.79
N LYS A 209 -27.04 -1.53 26.98
CA LYS A 209 -26.95 -0.15 27.51
C LYS A 209 -27.29 0.94 26.48
N GLU A 210 -28.43 1.60 26.66
CA GLU A 210 -28.97 2.66 25.79
C GLU A 210 -28.30 4.05 25.94
N SER A 211 -27.42 4.28 26.93
CA SER A 211 -26.98 5.65 27.26
C SER A 211 -25.74 6.20 26.51
N ARG A 212 -25.29 5.60 25.40
CA ARG A 212 -24.15 6.12 24.58
C ARG A 212 -24.45 6.23 23.07
N GLY A 213 -25.68 6.63 22.73
CA GLY A 213 -26.25 6.57 21.38
C GLY A 213 -25.57 7.44 20.32
N ALA A 214 -25.18 8.68 20.63
CA ALA A 214 -24.74 9.64 19.61
C ALA A 214 -23.40 9.26 18.95
N GLY A 215 -22.35 8.99 19.74
CA GLY A 215 -21.04 8.64 19.18
C GLY A 215 -21.05 7.32 18.41
N ARG A 216 -21.89 6.35 18.80
CA ARG A 216 -22.06 5.08 18.09
C ARG A 216 -22.82 5.25 16.77
N ALA A 217 -23.86 6.07 16.76
CA ALA A 217 -24.62 6.38 15.55
C ALA A 217 -23.73 7.09 14.52
N VAL A 218 -22.92 8.06 14.94
CA VAL A 218 -21.97 8.75 14.05
C VAL A 218 -20.96 7.78 13.45
N VAL A 219 -20.35 6.89 14.26
CA VAL A 219 -19.38 5.90 13.75
C VAL A 219 -20.03 4.93 12.76
N ASN A 220 -21.23 4.43 13.06
CA ASN A 220 -21.94 3.51 12.16
C ASN A 220 -22.39 4.21 10.86
N ALA A 221 -22.89 5.45 10.94
CA ALA A 221 -23.26 6.23 9.77
C ALA A 221 -22.03 6.54 8.89
N SER A 222 -20.90 6.86 9.53
CA SER A 222 -19.62 7.07 8.82
C SER A 222 -19.18 5.80 8.09
N ALA A 223 -19.24 4.64 8.75
CA ALA A 223 -18.90 3.35 8.15
C ALA A 223 -19.82 2.98 6.97
N ILE A 224 -21.12 3.24 7.09
CA ILE A 224 -22.10 2.99 6.03
C ILE A 224 -21.87 3.94 4.85
N LEU A 225 -21.63 5.22 5.10
CA LEU A 225 -21.33 6.20 4.05
C LEU A 225 -20.05 5.86 3.29
N VAL A 226 -19.00 5.43 4.02
CA VAL A 226 -17.76 4.92 3.41
C VAL A 226 -18.05 3.75 2.49
N LEU A 227 -18.76 2.73 3.00
CA LEU A 227 -19.06 1.54 2.22
C LEU A 227 -19.95 1.87 1.00
N PHE A 228 -20.96 2.71 1.18
CA PHE A 228 -21.90 3.10 0.13
C PHE A 228 -21.21 3.87 -0.99
N PHE A 229 -20.44 4.90 -0.66
CA PHE A 229 -19.72 5.71 -1.65
C PHE A 229 -18.69 4.88 -2.41
N PHE A 230 -17.97 4.04 -1.68
CA PHE A 230 -16.94 3.17 -2.22
C PHE A 230 -17.51 2.07 -3.15
N VAL A 231 -18.65 1.47 -2.80
CA VAL A 231 -19.29 0.43 -3.60
C VAL A 231 -19.98 1.00 -4.85
N ASN A 232 -20.75 2.07 -4.73
CA ASN A 232 -21.62 2.53 -5.82
C ASN A 232 -20.88 3.24 -6.96
N ILE A 233 -19.81 3.99 -6.65
CA ILE A 233 -19.11 4.79 -7.68
C ILE A 233 -18.05 3.93 -8.39
N LEU A 234 -17.50 2.92 -7.71
CA LEU A 234 -16.23 2.32 -8.14
C LEU A 234 -16.37 0.94 -8.74
N ILE A 235 -17.20 0.05 -8.18
CA ILE A 235 -17.26 -1.34 -8.66
C ILE A 235 -17.68 -1.39 -10.13
N PHE A 236 -18.74 -0.69 -10.53
CA PHE A 236 -19.27 -0.82 -11.90
C PHE A 236 -18.33 -0.31 -12.99
N ARG A 237 -17.54 0.74 -12.73
CA ARG A 237 -16.63 1.31 -13.75
C ARG A 237 -15.38 0.45 -13.95
N TYR A 238 -14.85 -0.15 -12.88
CA TYR A 238 -13.60 -0.91 -12.93
C TYR A 238 -13.78 -2.40 -13.17
N LEU A 239 -14.93 -2.97 -12.79
CA LEU A 239 -15.17 -4.40 -12.99
C LEU A 239 -14.99 -4.80 -14.46
N LYS A 240 -15.36 -3.93 -15.40
CA LYS A 240 -15.18 -4.20 -16.83
C LYS A 240 -13.71 -4.35 -17.22
N GLN A 241 -12.85 -3.41 -16.82
CA GLN A 241 -11.41 -3.46 -17.14
C GLN A 241 -10.74 -4.69 -16.51
N GLU A 242 -11.11 -5.03 -15.28
CA GLU A 242 -10.64 -6.23 -14.59
C GLU A 242 -11.12 -7.53 -15.27
N ILE A 243 -12.36 -7.55 -15.77
CA ILE A 243 -12.91 -8.69 -16.53
C ILE A 243 -12.17 -8.83 -17.88
N ASP A 244 -11.93 -7.73 -18.59
CA ASP A 244 -11.23 -7.77 -19.88
C ASP A 244 -9.79 -8.29 -19.70
N MET A 245 -9.10 -7.86 -18.63
CA MET A 245 -7.77 -8.39 -18.29
C MET A 245 -7.80 -9.84 -17.81
N PHE A 246 -8.84 -10.24 -17.06
CA PHE A 246 -9.03 -11.65 -16.70
C PHE A 246 -9.03 -12.55 -17.95
N PHE A 247 -9.77 -12.16 -18.99
CA PHE A 247 -9.81 -12.90 -20.26
C PHE A 247 -8.51 -12.78 -21.06
N TYR A 248 -7.75 -11.70 -20.94
CA TYR A 248 -6.43 -11.61 -21.56
C TYR A 248 -5.45 -12.62 -20.97
N ALA A 249 -5.50 -12.80 -19.66
CA ALA A 249 -4.56 -13.64 -18.95
C ALA A 249 -4.78 -15.14 -19.03
N THR A 250 -6.00 -15.59 -19.33
CA THR A 250 -6.25 -17.00 -19.63
C THR A 250 -5.45 -17.50 -20.84
N ASN A 251 -4.84 -16.60 -21.61
CA ASN A 251 -3.92 -16.93 -22.69
C ASN A 251 -2.50 -17.33 -22.22
N PHE A 252 -2.13 -17.13 -20.95
CA PHE A 252 -0.82 -17.53 -20.43
C PHE A 252 -0.83 -18.96 -19.87
N SER A 253 0.29 -19.66 -20.02
CA SER A 253 0.50 -20.94 -19.32
C SER A 253 0.74 -20.72 -17.82
N LEU A 254 0.41 -21.71 -16.98
CA LEU A 254 0.69 -21.68 -15.54
C LEU A 254 2.16 -21.36 -15.24
N GLU A 255 3.10 -21.95 -15.99
CA GLU A 255 4.53 -21.67 -15.85
C GLU A 255 4.86 -20.23 -16.21
N GLY A 256 4.27 -19.71 -17.30
CA GLY A 256 4.40 -18.33 -17.72
C GLY A 256 3.98 -17.36 -16.61
N VAL A 257 2.82 -17.60 -16.01
CA VAL A 257 2.32 -16.78 -14.90
C VAL A 257 3.23 -16.87 -13.68
N PHE A 258 3.65 -18.07 -13.27
CA PHE A 258 4.55 -18.20 -12.12
C PHE A 258 5.89 -17.51 -12.34
N ARG A 259 6.41 -17.53 -13.57
CA ARG A 259 7.63 -16.81 -13.94
C ARG A 259 7.42 -15.30 -13.85
N ILE A 260 6.36 -14.78 -14.45
CA ILE A 260 5.98 -13.37 -14.40
C ILE A 260 5.84 -12.93 -12.94
N PHE A 261 5.00 -13.62 -12.15
CA PHE A 261 4.77 -13.32 -10.75
C PHE A 261 6.07 -13.28 -9.93
N LYS A 262 6.92 -14.32 -10.05
CA LYS A 262 8.18 -14.37 -9.30
C LYS A 262 9.09 -13.20 -9.66
N GLN A 263 9.18 -12.84 -10.93
CA GLN A 263 10.06 -11.75 -11.37
C GLN A 263 9.50 -10.39 -10.93
N PHE A 264 8.19 -10.14 -11.12
CA PHE A 264 7.54 -8.89 -10.73
C PHE A 264 7.70 -8.57 -9.24
N PHE A 265 7.54 -9.56 -8.36
CA PHE A 265 7.57 -9.33 -6.91
C PHE A 265 8.98 -9.32 -6.31
N TRP A 266 9.89 -10.17 -6.78
CA TRP A 266 11.17 -10.42 -6.09
C TRP A 266 12.40 -9.88 -6.81
N GLY A 267 12.24 -9.27 -7.98
CA GLY A 267 13.37 -8.67 -8.66
C GLY A 267 13.21 -8.67 -10.17
N TYR A 268 12.75 -7.57 -10.75
CA TYR A 268 12.91 -7.34 -12.17
C TYR A 268 13.21 -5.85 -12.38
N PHE A 269 14.51 -5.53 -12.39
CA PHE A 269 14.98 -4.15 -12.45
C PHE A 269 14.63 -3.48 -13.78
N GLY A 270 14.49 -2.15 -13.75
CA GLY A 270 14.14 -1.37 -14.92
C GLY A 270 12.72 -1.61 -15.43
N LEU A 271 11.77 -1.95 -14.54
CA LEU A 271 10.38 -2.31 -14.91
C LEU A 271 10.36 -3.45 -15.94
N LEU A 272 10.82 -4.62 -15.53
CA LEU A 272 10.80 -5.84 -16.35
C LEU A 272 11.85 -5.93 -17.46
N GLN A 273 12.96 -5.21 -17.33
CA GLN A 273 14.04 -5.22 -18.32
C GLN A 273 15.23 -6.09 -17.92
N TYR A 274 15.57 -6.12 -16.63
CA TYR A 274 16.76 -6.83 -16.12
C TYR A 274 16.38 -7.86 -15.06
N PRO A 275 16.19 -9.15 -15.44
CA PRO A 275 15.91 -10.20 -14.47
C PRO A 275 17.18 -10.51 -13.65
N TRP A 276 17.00 -10.96 -12.42
CA TRP A 276 18.12 -11.46 -11.63
C TRP A 276 18.60 -12.82 -12.14
N PRO A 277 19.83 -13.23 -11.78
CA PRO A 277 20.24 -14.61 -11.90
C PRO A 277 19.24 -15.56 -11.22
N VAL A 278 18.99 -16.71 -11.85
CA VAL A 278 17.98 -17.70 -11.42
C VAL A 278 18.13 -18.09 -9.94
N TRP A 279 19.38 -18.22 -9.45
CA TRP A 279 19.66 -18.60 -8.08
C TRP A 279 19.10 -17.63 -7.03
N VAL A 280 18.97 -16.34 -7.35
CA VAL A 280 18.40 -15.33 -6.44
C VAL A 280 16.92 -15.60 -6.24
N TYR A 281 16.18 -15.90 -7.32
CA TYR A 281 14.78 -16.29 -7.21
C TYR A 281 14.59 -17.60 -6.45
N THR A 282 15.53 -18.56 -6.58
CA THR A 282 15.50 -19.79 -5.80
C THR A 282 15.63 -19.50 -4.30
N ILE A 283 16.56 -18.64 -3.90
CA ILE A 283 16.73 -18.22 -2.50
C ILE A 283 15.45 -17.52 -2.00
N ALA A 284 14.91 -16.58 -2.77
CA ALA A 284 13.67 -15.89 -2.42
C ALA A 284 12.48 -16.86 -2.26
N ALA A 285 12.39 -17.88 -3.11
CA ALA A 285 11.37 -18.92 -3.02
C ALA A 285 11.52 -19.76 -1.75
N ILE A 286 12.74 -20.15 -1.37
CA ILE A 286 13.01 -20.87 -0.11
C ILE A 286 12.56 -20.02 1.09
N PHE A 287 12.94 -18.74 1.15
CA PHE A 287 12.51 -17.84 2.22
C PHE A 287 10.99 -17.66 2.26
N THR A 288 10.34 -17.58 1.10
CA THR A 288 8.88 -17.50 1.01
C THR A 288 8.20 -18.76 1.57
N ILE A 289 8.71 -19.94 1.22
CA ILE A 289 8.20 -21.22 1.76
C ILE A 289 8.39 -21.27 3.29
N LEU A 290 9.57 -20.90 3.79
CA LEU A 290 9.84 -20.85 5.22
C LEU A 290 8.91 -19.87 5.95
N ALA A 291 8.64 -18.71 5.34
CA ALA A 291 7.68 -17.74 5.87
C ALA A 291 6.27 -18.31 5.93
N ILE A 292 5.81 -18.99 4.87
CA ILE A 292 4.49 -19.66 4.84
C ILE A 292 4.40 -20.72 5.95
N VAL A 293 5.40 -21.60 6.07
CA VAL A 293 5.45 -22.62 7.12
C VAL A 293 5.42 -21.97 8.51
N GLY A 294 6.19 -20.90 8.71
CA GLY A 294 6.19 -20.12 9.95
C GLY A 294 4.84 -19.52 10.29
N VAL A 295 4.14 -18.96 9.30
CA VAL A 295 2.77 -18.42 9.46
C VAL A 295 1.79 -19.53 9.83
N VAL A 296 1.83 -20.68 9.17
CA VAL A 296 0.95 -21.82 9.49
C VAL A 296 1.22 -22.34 10.91
N TYR A 297 2.49 -22.49 11.29
CA TYR A 297 2.88 -22.89 12.64
C TYR A 297 2.37 -21.89 13.70
N TYR A 298 2.60 -20.60 13.48
CA TYR A 298 2.12 -19.55 14.38
C TYR A 298 0.59 -19.55 14.49
N PHE A 299 -0.11 -19.71 13.37
CA PHE A 299 -1.57 -19.77 13.32
C PHE A 299 -2.12 -20.91 14.18
N ARG A 300 -1.46 -22.08 14.17
CA ARG A 300 -1.87 -23.25 14.96
C ARG A 300 -1.62 -23.06 16.46
N GLU A 301 -0.42 -22.61 16.82
CA GLU A 301 0.07 -22.71 18.20
C GLU A 301 -0.15 -21.45 19.05
N LYS A 302 0.04 -20.26 18.46
CA LYS A 302 0.27 -19.03 19.24
C LYS A 302 -0.56 -17.83 18.81
N ALA A 303 -1.22 -17.88 17.66
CA ALA A 303 -1.95 -16.74 17.13
C ALA A 303 -3.18 -16.39 17.97
N SER A 304 -3.23 -15.14 18.44
CA SER A 304 -4.45 -14.56 19.02
C SER A 304 -5.59 -14.55 17.99
N SER A 305 -6.85 -14.51 18.44
CA SER A 305 -8.01 -14.46 17.53
C SER A 305 -7.94 -13.30 16.54
N SER A 306 -7.45 -12.14 16.98
CA SER A 306 -7.23 -10.98 16.10
C SER A 306 -6.13 -11.26 15.08
N ALA A 307 -4.99 -11.84 15.50
CA ALA A 307 -3.91 -12.18 14.58
C ALA A 307 -4.36 -13.20 13.54
N LYS A 308 -5.14 -14.23 13.94
CA LYS A 308 -5.73 -15.21 13.02
C LYS A 308 -6.58 -14.52 11.95
N ALA A 309 -7.50 -13.64 12.36
CA ALA A 309 -8.36 -12.94 11.42
C ALA A 309 -7.58 -12.09 10.42
N TRP A 310 -6.59 -11.32 10.88
CA TRP A 310 -5.76 -10.50 10.00
C TRP A 310 -4.90 -11.34 9.06
N LEU A 311 -4.34 -12.45 9.54
CA LEU A 311 -3.62 -13.40 8.68
C LEU A 311 -4.54 -14.01 7.61
N SER A 312 -5.78 -14.36 7.96
CA SER A 312 -6.76 -14.84 6.98
C SER A 312 -7.10 -13.78 5.93
N ILE A 313 -7.26 -12.51 6.34
CA ILE A 313 -7.53 -11.41 5.41
C ILE A 313 -6.32 -11.15 4.52
N PHE A 314 -5.11 -11.13 5.06
CA PHE A 314 -3.90 -10.98 4.26
C PHE A 314 -3.72 -12.15 3.31
N ALA A 315 -4.08 -13.38 3.70
CA ALA A 315 -4.09 -14.53 2.80
C ALA A 315 -5.11 -14.34 1.67
N ILE A 316 -6.35 -13.92 1.97
CA ILE A 316 -7.37 -13.62 0.96
C ILE A 316 -6.88 -12.53 0.01
N VAL A 317 -6.36 -11.42 0.53
CA VAL A 317 -5.81 -10.32 -0.28
C VAL A 317 -4.63 -10.81 -1.12
N SER A 318 -3.74 -11.64 -0.57
CA SER A 318 -2.62 -12.21 -1.32
C SER A 318 -3.08 -13.14 -2.44
N VAL A 319 -4.13 -13.93 -2.20
CA VAL A 319 -4.75 -14.76 -3.25
C VAL A 319 -5.41 -13.88 -4.30
N MET A 320 -6.09 -12.80 -3.92
CA MET A 320 -6.65 -11.83 -4.85
C MET A 320 -5.56 -11.10 -5.65
N MET A 321 -4.43 -10.76 -5.02
CA MET A 321 -3.25 -10.20 -5.72
C MET A 321 -2.62 -11.22 -6.65
N PHE A 322 -2.50 -12.47 -6.22
CA PHE A 322 -1.97 -13.54 -7.05
C PHE A 322 -2.89 -13.77 -8.25
N ALA A 323 -4.20 -13.78 -8.05
CA ALA A 323 -5.17 -13.81 -9.13
C ALA A 323 -5.01 -12.56 -10.03
N PHE A 324 -4.91 -11.36 -9.46
CA PHE A 324 -4.69 -10.12 -10.22
C PHE A 324 -3.41 -10.13 -11.06
N VAL A 325 -2.31 -10.66 -10.53
CA VAL A 325 -1.05 -10.81 -11.29
C VAL A 325 -1.10 -12.01 -12.23
N PHE A 326 -1.91 -13.03 -11.95
CA PHE A 326 -2.31 -14.01 -12.96
C PHE A 326 -3.01 -13.29 -14.11
N PHE A 327 -3.72 -12.20 -13.84
CA PHE A 327 -4.45 -11.38 -14.80
C PHE A 327 -3.63 -10.31 -15.55
N TYR A 328 -2.31 -10.23 -15.31
CA TYR A 328 -1.37 -9.28 -15.92
C TYR A 328 -0.25 -9.98 -16.69
#